data_AF-A0A2K9AF54-F1
#
_entry.id   AF-A0A2K9AF54-F1
#
_cell.length_a   1.000
_cell.length_b   1.000
_cell.length_c   1.000
_cell.angle_alpha   90.00
_cell.angle_beta   90.00
_cell.angle_gamma   90.00
#
_symmetry.space_group_name_H-M   'P 1'
#
loop_
_entity.id
_entity.type
_entity.pdbx_description
1 polymer ?
#
loop_
_entity_poly.entity_id
_entity_poly.type
_entity_poly.pdbx_seq_one_letter_code
_entity_poly.pdbx_strand_id
1 'polypeptide(L)'
;MSIKCLYLFKELNEISLLLNTLDQMNWKIEKEYLKDRVISYHKTDLFTKLKNEFLLKKLSIWPLKDEEVITWMDTLSLISRVMLKLFRAGIQTNKISLIMEYPIVFGNHMRTDYLLVYDRLIVVLEFGMFNQDEKRSEERYTKKLQESNSYRQILDNLLKPGVDVVNYVMIYRPEYYKTKNIYLSENIEYNNLEIEKLVKFITHLINIQDTSTPLYQLEYLESIL
;
A
#
# COMPACT_ATOMS: atom_id res chain seq x y z
N MET A 1 5.02 3.61 23.35
CA MET A 1 5.85 4.08 22.22
C MET A 1 4.96 4.23 21.00
N SER A 2 5.12 5.31 20.22
CA SER A 2 4.35 5.54 18.99
C SER A 2 5.15 5.11 17.75
N ILE A 3 4.52 4.39 16.82
CA ILE A 3 5.13 4.01 15.53
C ILE A 3 5.33 5.28 14.70
N LYS A 4 6.56 5.52 14.22
CA LYS A 4 6.85 6.62 13.31
C LYS A 4 6.40 6.24 11.90
N CYS A 5 5.47 6.99 11.32
CA CYS A 5 4.88 6.75 10.01
C CYS A 5 4.10 8.00 9.56
N LEU A 6 3.67 8.08 8.29
CA LEU A 6 2.80 9.17 7.84
C LEU A 6 1.39 9.01 8.39
N TYR A 7 0.81 7.82 8.29
CA TYR A 7 -0.45 7.48 8.96
C TYR A 7 -0.39 6.05 9.48
N LEU A 8 -1.02 5.84 10.64
CA LEU A 8 -1.36 4.53 11.17
C LEU A 8 -2.87 4.46 11.20
N PHE A 9 -3.43 3.54 10.43
CA PHE A 9 -4.84 3.21 10.43
C PHE A 9 -4.99 1.88 11.15
N LYS A 10 -5.52 1.90 12.37
CA LYS A 10 -5.75 0.69 13.16
C LYS A 10 -6.91 -0.13 12.63
N GLU A 11 -7.87 0.57 12.04
CA GLU A 11 -9.10 0.03 11.49
C GLU A 11 -9.39 0.66 10.12
N LEU A 12 -10.13 -0.07 9.27
CA LEU A 12 -10.48 0.39 7.93
C LEU A 12 -11.26 1.72 7.93
N ASN A 13 -12.13 1.91 8.91
CA ASN A 13 -12.94 3.12 9.07
C ASN A 13 -12.07 4.39 9.24
N GLU A 14 -10.85 4.28 9.76
CA GLU A 14 -9.93 5.41 9.95
C GLU A 14 -9.38 5.93 8.60
N ILE A 15 -9.31 5.08 7.57
CA ILE A 15 -8.90 5.47 6.21
C ILE A 15 -10.02 6.27 5.52
N SER A 16 -11.29 6.08 5.93
CA SER A 16 -12.46 6.62 5.25
C SER A 16 -12.42 8.13 5.02
N LEU A 17 -11.84 8.92 5.93
CA LEU A 17 -11.74 10.37 5.75
C LEU A 17 -10.89 10.76 4.52
N LEU A 18 -9.75 10.09 4.34
CA LEU A 18 -8.88 10.35 3.19
C LEU A 18 -9.52 9.84 1.90
N LEU A 19 -10.17 8.67 1.95
CA LEU A 19 -10.87 8.10 0.80
C LEU A 19 -12.06 8.94 0.36
N ASN A 20 -12.88 9.40 1.30
CA ASN A 20 -14.00 10.30 1.03
C ASN A 20 -13.52 11.59 0.36
N THR A 21 -12.35 12.11 0.77
CA THR A 21 -11.77 13.29 0.13
C THR A 21 -11.33 12.99 -1.30
N LEU A 22 -10.70 11.83 -1.56
CA LEU A 22 -10.35 11.40 -2.92
C LEU A 22 -11.60 11.21 -3.81
N ASP A 23 -12.66 10.62 -3.26
CA ASP A 23 -13.93 10.40 -3.97
C ASP A 23 -14.61 11.73 -4.32
N GLN A 24 -14.65 12.69 -3.38
CA GLN A 24 -15.17 14.05 -3.61
C GLN A 24 -14.37 14.80 -4.69
N MET A 25 -13.07 14.56 -4.76
CA MET A 25 -12.20 15.09 -5.81
C MET A 25 -12.35 14.36 -7.14
N ASN A 26 -13.13 13.26 -7.18
CA ASN A 26 -13.19 12.32 -8.30
C ASN A 26 -11.78 11.94 -8.77
N TRP A 27 -10.92 11.57 -7.81
CA TRP A 27 -9.51 11.29 -8.07
C TRP A 27 -9.35 10.16 -9.09
N LYS A 28 -8.44 10.36 -10.04
CA LYS A 28 -8.10 9.37 -11.06
C LYS A 28 -6.60 9.22 -11.11
N ILE A 29 -6.14 7.99 -11.34
CA ILE A 29 -4.72 7.71 -11.57
C ILE A 29 -4.41 8.17 -13.00
N GLU A 30 -3.84 9.37 -13.14
CA GLU A 30 -3.67 10.02 -14.43
C GLU A 30 -2.38 9.61 -15.15
N LYS A 31 -2.43 9.60 -16.48
CA LYS A 31 -1.31 9.28 -17.37
C LYS A 31 -0.29 10.41 -17.49
N GLU A 32 -0.71 11.64 -17.24
CA GLU A 32 0.13 12.84 -17.25
C GLU A 32 1.36 12.70 -16.34
N TYR A 33 2.44 13.42 -16.67
CA TYR A 33 3.65 13.40 -15.85
C TYR A 33 3.34 13.90 -14.44
N LEU A 34 3.99 13.29 -13.44
CA LEU A 34 3.79 13.65 -12.03
C LEU A 34 3.97 15.16 -11.78
N LYS A 35 4.91 15.81 -12.47
CA LYS A 35 5.12 17.28 -12.40
C LYS A 35 3.89 18.08 -12.83
N ASP A 36 3.24 17.68 -13.92
CA ASP A 36 2.03 18.36 -14.42
C ASP A 36 0.84 18.13 -13.47
N ARG A 37 0.79 16.94 -12.87
CA ARG A 37 -0.20 16.59 -11.85
C ARG A 37 0.02 17.42 -10.57
N VAL A 38 1.26 17.62 -10.13
CA VAL A 38 1.57 18.54 -9.02
C VAL A 38 1.05 19.94 -9.32
N ILE A 39 1.32 20.49 -10.51
CA ILE A 39 0.80 21.82 -10.88
C ILE A 39 -0.73 21.88 -10.76
N SER A 40 -1.42 20.81 -11.18
CA SER A 40 -2.88 20.71 -11.09
C SER A 40 -3.41 20.58 -9.66
N TYR A 41 -2.73 19.84 -8.78
CA TYR A 41 -3.30 19.37 -7.52
C TYR A 41 -2.63 19.93 -6.26
N HIS A 42 -1.51 20.67 -6.36
CA HIS A 42 -0.75 21.14 -5.19
C HIS A 42 -1.56 22.04 -4.24
N LYS A 43 -2.63 22.68 -4.72
CA LYS A 43 -3.50 23.55 -3.92
C LYS A 43 -4.67 22.82 -3.27
N THR A 44 -4.81 21.51 -3.51
CA THR A 44 -5.92 20.75 -2.91
C THR A 44 -5.65 20.52 -1.42
N ASP A 45 -6.73 20.46 -0.64
CA ASP A 45 -6.64 20.29 0.81
C ASP A 45 -5.94 18.99 1.18
N LEU A 46 -6.25 17.89 0.46
CA LEU A 46 -5.63 16.59 0.69
C LEU A 46 -4.12 16.64 0.40
N PHE A 47 -3.70 17.21 -0.72
CA PHE A 47 -2.28 17.35 -1.05
C PHE A 47 -1.53 18.12 0.04
N THR A 48 -2.07 19.27 0.43
CA THR A 48 -1.47 20.14 1.46
C THR A 48 -1.39 19.41 2.80
N LYS A 49 -2.45 18.71 3.19
CA LYS A 49 -2.52 17.91 4.42
C LYS A 49 -1.47 16.82 4.45
N LEU A 50 -1.37 15.99 3.41
CA LEU A 50 -0.38 14.91 3.32
C LEU A 50 1.06 15.46 3.38
N LYS A 51 1.34 16.52 2.62
CA LYS A 51 2.65 17.19 2.62
C LYS A 51 3.02 17.72 3.99
N ASN A 52 2.11 18.43 4.65
CA ASN A 52 2.36 19.01 5.97
C ASN A 52 2.59 17.93 7.03
N GLU A 53 1.77 16.87 7.05
CA GLU A 53 1.95 15.74 7.98
C GLU A 53 3.32 15.07 7.82
N PHE A 54 3.77 14.87 6.58
CA PHE A 54 5.09 14.29 6.32
C PHE A 54 6.21 15.15 6.91
N LEU A 55 6.16 16.47 6.66
CA LEU A 55 7.16 17.42 7.13
C LEU A 55 7.16 17.56 8.66
N LEU A 56 5.98 17.62 9.28
CA LEU A 56 5.81 17.68 10.73
C LEU A 56 6.41 16.45 11.41
N LYS A 57 6.20 15.26 10.83
CA LYS A 57 6.68 13.98 11.38
C LYS A 57 8.14 13.68 11.06
N LYS A 58 8.81 14.52 10.24
CA LYS A 58 10.22 14.39 9.86
C LYS A 58 10.57 12.96 9.42
N LEU A 59 9.78 12.41 8.50
CA LEU A 59 9.86 11.00 8.08
C LEU A 59 11.07 10.68 7.21
N SER A 60 11.69 11.69 6.61
CA SER A 60 12.90 11.57 5.82
C SER A 60 13.89 12.68 6.18
N ILE A 61 15.17 12.41 5.95
CA ILE A 61 16.23 13.44 5.96
C ILE A 61 16.29 14.19 4.61
N TRP A 62 15.75 13.58 3.56
CA TRP A 62 15.72 14.16 2.22
C TRP A 62 14.51 15.08 2.08
N PRO A 63 14.62 16.18 1.30
CA PRO A 63 13.48 17.00 0.96
C PRO A 63 12.39 16.15 0.28
N LEU A 64 11.15 16.31 0.75
CA LEU A 64 9.98 15.69 0.12
C LEU A 64 9.83 16.24 -1.30
N LYS A 65 9.70 15.33 -2.28
CA LYS A 65 9.33 15.70 -3.64
C LYS A 65 7.81 15.79 -3.73
N ASP A 66 7.29 16.84 -4.34
CA ASP A 66 5.85 17.03 -4.47
C ASP A 66 5.18 15.92 -5.30
N GLU A 67 5.93 15.30 -6.21
CA GLU A 67 5.51 14.12 -6.96
C GLU A 67 5.20 12.91 -6.05
N GLU A 68 5.86 12.77 -4.90
CA GLU A 68 5.57 11.67 -3.95
C GLU A 68 4.15 11.80 -3.39
N VAL A 69 3.68 13.04 -3.13
CA VAL A 69 2.32 13.29 -2.63
C VAL A 69 1.26 12.83 -3.63
N ILE A 70 1.51 13.01 -4.93
CA ILE A 70 0.62 12.48 -5.98
C ILE A 70 0.59 10.95 -5.95
N THR A 71 1.74 10.30 -5.80
CA THR A 71 1.81 8.83 -5.72
C THR A 71 1.12 8.26 -4.48
N TRP A 72 1.13 8.99 -3.36
CA TRP A 72 0.37 8.63 -2.17
C TRP A 72 -1.13 8.65 -2.43
N MET A 73 -1.65 9.66 -3.11
CA MET A 73 -3.07 9.74 -3.48
C MET A 73 -3.48 8.60 -4.43
N ASP A 74 -2.63 8.27 -5.42
CA ASP A 74 -2.85 7.13 -6.32
C ASP A 74 -2.90 5.80 -5.57
N THR A 75 -1.90 5.56 -4.71
CA THR A 75 -1.79 4.28 -3.99
C THR A 75 -2.84 4.15 -2.89
N LEU A 76 -3.28 5.24 -2.25
CA LEU A 76 -4.43 5.23 -1.34
C LEU A 76 -5.72 4.76 -2.04
N SER A 77 -5.95 5.21 -3.28
CA SER A 77 -7.08 4.74 -4.09
C SER A 77 -6.99 3.24 -4.41
N LEU A 78 -5.80 2.74 -4.72
CA LEU A 78 -5.57 1.30 -4.94
C LEU A 78 -5.77 0.48 -3.65
N ILE A 79 -5.23 0.94 -2.53
CA ILE A 79 -5.40 0.31 -1.22
C ILE A 79 -6.88 0.23 -0.83
N SER A 80 -7.66 1.27 -1.07
CA SER A 80 -9.12 1.24 -0.84
C SER A 80 -9.79 0.07 -1.58
N ARG A 81 -9.44 -0.12 -2.86
CA ARG A 81 -9.95 -1.22 -3.69
C ARG A 81 -9.51 -2.59 -3.17
N VAL A 82 -8.26 -2.72 -2.72
CA VAL A 82 -7.74 -3.94 -2.09
C VAL A 82 -8.53 -4.28 -0.82
N MET A 83 -8.69 -3.31 0.08
CA MET A 83 -9.41 -3.52 1.34
C MET A 83 -10.88 -3.86 1.14
N LEU A 84 -11.56 -3.21 0.17
CA LEU A 84 -12.94 -3.53 -0.18
C LEU A 84 -13.07 -4.98 -0.70
N LYS A 85 -12.11 -5.44 -1.51
CA LYS A 85 -12.10 -6.81 -2.02
C LYS A 85 -11.76 -7.84 -0.94
N LEU A 86 -10.85 -7.53 -0.02
CA LEU A 86 -10.59 -8.37 1.15
C LEU A 86 -11.85 -8.53 2.01
N PHE A 87 -12.56 -7.44 2.28
CA PHE A 87 -13.84 -7.47 2.99
C PHE A 87 -14.86 -8.37 2.27
N ARG A 88 -15.00 -8.22 0.95
CA ARG A 88 -15.89 -9.08 0.13
C ARG A 88 -15.46 -10.55 0.10
N ALA A 89 -14.18 -10.83 0.29
CA ALA A 89 -13.64 -12.18 0.40
C ALA A 89 -13.83 -12.81 1.80
N GLY A 90 -14.50 -12.11 2.73
CA GLY A 90 -14.78 -12.60 4.08
C GLY A 90 -13.66 -12.35 5.10
N ILE A 91 -12.62 -11.61 4.72
CA ILE A 91 -11.54 -11.25 5.66
C ILE A 91 -12.05 -10.21 6.66
N GLN A 92 -11.70 -10.41 7.94
CA GLN A 92 -12.00 -9.47 9.02
C GLN A 92 -11.09 -8.24 8.94
N THR A 93 -11.43 -7.30 8.05
CA THR A 93 -10.62 -6.10 7.75
C THR A 93 -10.46 -5.15 8.94
N ASN A 94 -11.28 -5.24 9.97
CA ASN A 94 -11.13 -4.52 11.23
C ASN A 94 -9.95 -5.01 12.08
N LYS A 95 -9.42 -6.22 11.81
CA LYS A 95 -8.19 -6.73 12.43
C LYS A 95 -6.93 -6.35 11.67
N ILE A 96 -7.08 -5.72 10.50
CA ILE A 96 -5.96 -5.28 9.68
C ILE A 96 -5.61 -3.84 10.06
N SER A 97 -4.37 -3.63 10.51
CA SER A 97 -3.79 -2.29 10.61
C SER A 97 -2.97 -1.98 9.36
N LEU A 98 -3.07 -0.75 8.86
CA LEU A 98 -2.31 -0.25 7.73
C LEU A 98 -1.40 0.88 8.19
N ILE A 99 -0.11 0.78 7.87
CA ILE A 99 0.90 1.78 8.19
C ILE A 99 1.41 2.36 6.89
N MET A 100 1.19 3.65 6.67
CA MET A 100 1.60 4.36 5.47
C MET A 100 2.95 5.05 5.68
N GLU A 101 3.85 4.90 4.72
CA GLU A 101 5.17 5.56 4.67
C GLU A 101 5.98 5.30 5.96
N TYR A 102 6.26 4.02 6.26
CA TYR A 102 6.98 3.59 7.45
C TYR A 102 8.51 3.66 7.26
N PRO A 103 9.25 4.50 8.02
CA PRO A 103 10.70 4.55 7.94
C PRO A 103 11.32 3.28 8.52
N ILE A 104 12.14 2.60 7.75
CA ILE A 104 12.74 1.33 8.14
C ILE A 104 13.86 1.60 9.14
N VAL A 105 13.74 1.03 10.33
CA VAL A 105 14.77 1.11 11.37
C VAL A 105 16.03 0.39 10.88
N PHE A 106 17.17 1.06 10.97
CA PHE A 106 18.45 0.63 10.37
C PHE A 106 18.45 0.47 8.84
N GLY A 107 17.38 0.88 8.16
CA GLY A 107 17.28 0.85 6.70
C GLY A 107 17.90 2.07 6.01
N ASN A 108 18.90 2.73 6.59
CA ASN A 108 19.62 3.85 5.97
C ASN A 108 18.70 4.91 5.29
N HIS A 109 17.73 5.43 6.03
CA HIS A 109 16.74 6.43 5.57
C HIS A 109 15.74 5.94 4.50
N MET A 110 15.65 4.63 4.28
CA MET A 110 14.63 4.01 3.42
C MET A 110 13.27 3.94 4.13
N ARG A 111 12.23 3.83 3.32
CA ARG A 111 10.83 3.85 3.75
C ARG A 111 10.02 2.92 2.86
N THR A 112 9.09 2.20 3.46
CA THR A 112 8.14 1.37 2.69
C THR A 112 6.91 2.19 2.35
N ASP A 113 6.29 1.94 1.19
CA ASP A 113 5.02 2.60 0.84
C ASP A 113 3.94 2.27 1.88
N TYR A 114 3.71 0.97 2.14
CA TYR A 114 2.79 0.51 3.19
C TYR A 114 3.28 -0.74 3.93
N LEU A 115 2.88 -0.87 5.19
CA LEU A 115 2.85 -2.14 5.92
C LEU A 115 1.39 -2.50 6.21
N LEU A 116 0.99 -3.71 5.85
CA LEU A 116 -0.25 -4.31 6.31
C LEU A 116 0.07 -5.27 7.45
N VAL A 117 -0.53 -5.06 8.61
CA VAL A 117 -0.31 -5.84 9.82
C VAL A 117 -1.59 -6.58 10.19
N TYR A 118 -1.49 -7.90 10.35
CA TYR A 118 -2.58 -8.78 10.79
C TYR A 118 -2.04 -9.81 11.78
N ASP A 119 -2.43 -9.71 13.06
CA ASP A 119 -1.89 -10.55 14.14
C ASP A 119 -0.34 -10.57 14.12
N ARG A 120 0.27 -11.72 13.78
CA ARG A 120 1.72 -11.90 13.70
C ARG A 120 2.27 -11.80 12.28
N LEU A 121 1.46 -11.41 11.31
CA LEU A 121 1.85 -11.21 9.92
C LEU A 121 2.08 -9.72 9.62
N ILE A 122 3.21 -9.41 9.00
CA ILE A 122 3.52 -8.11 8.41
C ILE A 122 3.77 -8.29 6.91
N VAL A 123 2.96 -7.63 6.09
CA VAL A 123 3.13 -7.58 4.64
C VAL A 123 3.71 -6.21 4.27
N VAL A 124 4.95 -6.21 3.78
CA VAL A 124 5.59 -5.04 3.19
C VAL A 124 5.05 -4.84 1.77
N LEU A 125 4.30 -3.77 1.54
CA LEU A 125 3.68 -3.46 0.26
C LEU A 125 4.39 -2.29 -0.42
N GLU A 126 4.77 -2.51 -1.67
CA GLU A 126 5.40 -1.52 -2.54
C GLU A 126 4.60 -1.36 -3.83
N PHE A 127 4.42 -0.13 -4.28
CA PHE A 127 3.69 0.20 -5.50
C PHE A 127 4.61 0.85 -6.52
N GLY A 128 4.60 0.34 -7.75
CA GLY A 128 5.32 0.92 -8.87
C GLY A 128 4.39 1.34 -10.00
N MET A 129 4.41 2.61 -10.39
CA MET A 129 3.70 3.03 -11.60
C MET A 129 4.50 2.63 -12.85
N PHE A 130 3.85 1.90 -13.75
CA PHE A 130 4.34 1.57 -15.09
C PHE A 130 4.19 2.79 -15.99
N ASN A 131 5.31 3.36 -16.43
CA ASN A 131 5.31 4.42 -17.44
C ASN A 131 5.37 3.79 -18.85
N GLN A 132 4.96 4.54 -19.87
CA GLN A 132 4.85 4.08 -21.26
C GLN A 132 6.15 3.59 -21.93
N ASP A 133 7.28 3.61 -21.22
CA ASP A 133 8.58 3.20 -21.71
C ASP A 133 8.87 1.77 -21.21
N GLU A 134 8.37 0.76 -21.95
CA GLU A 134 8.25 -0.63 -21.49
C GLU A 134 9.58 -1.24 -21.00
N LYS A 135 10.71 -0.96 -21.66
CA LYS A 135 12.03 -1.46 -21.25
C LYS A 135 12.47 -0.92 -19.88
N ARG A 136 12.14 0.34 -19.57
CA ARG A 136 12.47 0.94 -18.27
C ARG A 136 11.59 0.42 -17.14
N SER A 137 10.44 -0.14 -17.47
CA SER A 137 9.48 -0.61 -16.49
C SER A 137 9.86 -1.98 -15.89
N GLU A 138 10.46 -2.88 -16.66
CA GLU A 138 11.01 -4.14 -16.12
C GLU A 138 12.19 -3.90 -15.17
N GLU A 139 13.10 -2.99 -15.53
CA GLU A 139 14.20 -2.57 -14.64
C GLU A 139 13.67 -1.94 -13.35
N ARG A 140 12.64 -1.11 -13.45
CA ARG A 140 11.99 -0.48 -12.29
C ARG A 140 11.31 -1.51 -11.39
N TYR A 141 10.61 -2.49 -11.96
CA TYR A 141 10.02 -3.59 -11.19
C TYR A 141 11.11 -4.36 -10.44
N THR A 142 12.19 -4.73 -11.13
CA THR A 142 13.30 -5.47 -10.53
C THR A 142 13.93 -4.70 -9.38
N LYS A 143 14.15 -3.39 -9.55
CA LYS A 143 14.66 -2.50 -8.49
C LYS A 143 13.72 -2.44 -7.29
N LYS A 144 12.41 -2.20 -7.50
CA LYS A 144 11.43 -2.18 -6.40
C LYS A 144 11.33 -3.52 -5.70
N LEU A 145 11.43 -4.64 -6.41
CA LEU A 145 11.44 -5.98 -5.81
C LEU A 145 12.69 -6.20 -4.96
N GLN A 146 13.87 -5.78 -5.43
CA GLN A 146 15.11 -5.85 -4.66
C GLN A 146 15.04 -4.98 -3.39
N GLU A 147 14.51 -3.76 -3.50
CA GLU A 147 14.29 -2.86 -2.36
C GLU A 147 13.33 -3.51 -1.36
N SER A 148 12.16 -3.96 -1.82
CA SER A 148 11.14 -4.61 -1.01
C SER A 148 11.65 -5.88 -0.29
N ASN A 149 12.46 -6.71 -0.97
CA ASN A 149 13.11 -7.87 -0.37
C ASN A 149 14.12 -7.45 0.72
N SER A 150 14.88 -6.38 0.49
CA SER A 150 15.83 -5.84 1.47
C SER A 150 15.08 -5.32 2.71
N TYR A 151 13.95 -4.66 2.50
CA TYR A 151 13.09 -4.15 3.57
C TYR A 151 12.55 -5.28 4.44
N ARG A 152 12.01 -6.33 3.79
CA ARG A 152 11.56 -7.55 4.46
C ARG A 152 12.66 -8.14 5.33
N GLN A 153 13.85 -8.36 4.77
CA GLN A 153 14.98 -8.94 5.49
C GLN A 153 15.41 -8.12 6.70
N ILE A 154 15.50 -6.79 6.57
CA ILE A 154 15.86 -5.92 7.70
C ILE A 154 14.83 -6.03 8.82
N LEU A 155 13.53 -6.01 8.49
CA LEU A 155 12.47 -6.15 9.48
C LEU A 155 12.49 -7.52 10.15
N ASP A 156 12.58 -8.58 9.35
CA ASP A 156 12.60 -9.99 9.79
C ASP A 156 13.74 -10.24 10.80
N ASN A 157 14.93 -9.67 10.54
CA ASN A 157 16.09 -9.79 11.43
C ASN A 157 15.94 -9.07 12.78
N LEU A 158 15.04 -8.08 12.88
CA LEU A 158 14.88 -7.24 14.07
C LEU A 158 13.69 -7.65 14.94
N LEU A 159 12.80 -8.48 14.41
CA LEU A 159 11.57 -8.90 15.08
C LEU A 159 11.79 -10.18 15.89
N LYS A 160 10.88 -10.41 16.84
CA LYS A 160 10.91 -11.63 17.65
C LYS A 160 10.54 -12.84 16.78
N PRO A 161 11.08 -14.03 17.10
CA PRO A 161 10.63 -15.27 16.48
C PRO A 161 9.11 -15.43 16.54
N GLY A 162 8.52 -15.88 15.43
CA GLY A 162 7.07 -16.08 15.31
C GLY A 162 6.28 -14.87 14.81
N VAL A 163 6.94 -13.79 14.39
CA VAL A 163 6.34 -12.73 13.57
C VAL A 163 6.77 -12.96 12.11
N ASP A 164 5.82 -13.19 11.23
CA ASP A 164 6.08 -13.44 9.80
C ASP A 164 6.16 -12.13 9.05
N VAL A 165 7.27 -11.90 8.32
CA VAL A 165 7.43 -10.75 7.43
C VAL A 165 7.54 -11.21 5.99
N VAL A 166 6.59 -10.79 5.17
CA VAL A 166 6.57 -11.04 3.72
C VAL A 166 6.55 -9.73 2.96
N ASN A 167 6.77 -9.78 1.66
CA ASN A 167 6.69 -8.60 0.81
C ASN A 167 5.92 -8.86 -0.48
N TYR A 168 5.34 -7.79 -1.03
CA TYR A 168 4.65 -7.80 -2.31
C TYR A 168 4.86 -6.48 -3.04
N VAL A 169 5.19 -6.56 -4.33
CA VAL A 169 5.31 -5.39 -5.20
C VAL A 169 4.17 -5.43 -6.21
N MET A 170 3.32 -4.41 -6.20
CA MET A 170 2.27 -4.23 -7.18
C MET A 170 2.68 -3.19 -8.22
N ILE A 171 2.63 -3.57 -9.49
CA ILE A 171 2.77 -2.62 -10.59
C ILE A 171 1.38 -2.19 -11.07
N TYR A 172 1.18 -0.88 -11.18
CA TYR A 172 -0.07 -0.32 -11.67
C TYR A 172 0.16 0.61 -12.86
N ARG A 173 -0.88 0.77 -13.67
CA ARG A 173 -0.90 1.63 -14.86
C ARG A 173 -1.83 2.83 -14.64
N PRO A 174 -1.60 3.96 -15.33
CA PRO A 174 -2.54 5.06 -15.29
C PRO A 174 -3.89 4.66 -15.90
N GLU A 175 -4.99 5.06 -15.26
CA GLU A 175 -6.36 4.67 -15.61
C GLU A 175 -7.09 5.75 -16.43
N TYR A 176 -6.55 6.97 -16.46
CA TYR A 176 -7.21 8.12 -17.06
C TYR A 176 -6.22 9.01 -17.82
N TYR A 177 -6.63 9.48 -19.00
CA TYR A 177 -5.87 10.44 -19.79
C TYR A 177 -6.59 11.80 -19.75
N LYS A 178 -6.15 12.69 -18.86
CA LYS A 178 -6.83 13.98 -18.59
C LYS A 178 -6.88 14.87 -19.83
N THR A 179 -5.80 14.96 -20.57
CA THR A 179 -5.70 15.78 -21.79
C THR A 179 -6.71 15.37 -22.86
N LYS A 180 -7.01 14.07 -22.96
CA LYS A 180 -8.01 13.54 -23.90
C LYS A 180 -9.39 13.33 -23.26
N ASN A 181 -9.53 13.53 -21.96
CA ASN A 181 -10.74 13.25 -21.18
C ASN A 181 -11.29 11.82 -21.41
N ILE A 182 -10.42 10.81 -21.43
CA ILE A 182 -10.80 9.41 -21.65
C ILE A 182 -10.28 8.49 -20.55
N TYR A 183 -11.06 7.46 -20.23
CA TYR A 183 -10.61 6.34 -19.41
C TYR A 183 -9.86 5.32 -20.27
N LEU A 184 -8.82 4.74 -19.69
CA LEU A 184 -7.97 3.73 -20.32
C LEU A 184 -8.45 2.36 -19.83
N SER A 185 -9.48 1.81 -20.48
CA SER A 185 -10.17 0.57 -20.07
C SER A 185 -9.21 -0.61 -19.85
N GLU A 186 -8.26 -0.82 -20.77
CA GLU A 186 -7.26 -1.88 -20.68
C GLU A 186 -6.37 -1.73 -19.43
N ASN A 187 -6.02 -0.50 -19.06
CA ASN A 187 -5.21 -0.24 -17.86
C ASN A 187 -6.02 -0.42 -16.57
N ILE A 188 -7.31 -0.05 -16.59
CA ILE A 188 -8.22 -0.30 -15.47
C ILE A 188 -8.39 -1.80 -15.24
N GLU A 189 -8.60 -2.57 -16.32
CA GLU A 189 -8.68 -4.02 -16.28
C GLU A 189 -7.38 -4.64 -15.74
N TYR A 190 -6.23 -4.20 -16.26
CA TYR A 190 -4.92 -4.61 -15.76
C TYR A 190 -4.77 -4.35 -14.25
N ASN A 191 -5.06 -3.13 -13.79
CA ASN A 191 -4.97 -2.80 -12.37
C ASN A 191 -5.92 -3.63 -11.51
N ASN A 192 -7.14 -3.91 -12.01
CA ASN A 192 -8.07 -4.80 -11.33
C ASN A 192 -7.50 -6.21 -11.18
N LEU A 193 -6.87 -6.75 -12.23
CA LEU A 193 -6.21 -8.07 -12.18
C LEU A 193 -5.04 -8.10 -11.19
N GLU A 194 -4.21 -7.07 -11.15
CA GLU A 194 -3.11 -6.97 -10.18
C GLU A 194 -3.63 -6.85 -8.73
N ILE A 195 -4.72 -6.11 -8.52
CA ILE A 195 -5.40 -6.06 -7.22
C ILE A 195 -5.94 -7.45 -6.83
N GLU A 196 -6.54 -8.19 -7.75
CA GLU A 196 -7.02 -9.55 -7.48
C GLU A 196 -5.90 -10.49 -7.05
N LYS A 197 -4.71 -10.38 -7.69
CA LYS A 197 -3.53 -11.15 -7.29
C LYS A 197 -3.07 -10.79 -5.87
N LEU A 198 -2.99 -9.50 -5.56
CA LEU A 198 -2.63 -9.03 -4.22
C LEU A 198 -3.65 -9.48 -3.16
N VAL A 199 -4.95 -9.38 -3.45
CA VAL A 199 -6.02 -9.84 -2.56
C VAL A 199 -5.88 -11.35 -2.30
N LYS A 200 -5.72 -12.17 -3.35
CA LYS A 200 -5.50 -13.62 -3.19
C LYS A 200 -4.27 -13.93 -2.34
N PHE A 201 -3.18 -13.21 -2.56
CA PHE A 201 -1.95 -13.35 -1.77
C PHE A 201 -2.18 -13.04 -0.29
N ILE A 202 -2.78 -11.90 0.03
CA ILE A 202 -3.08 -11.51 1.42
C ILE A 202 -4.07 -12.48 2.07
N THR A 203 -5.16 -12.84 1.39
CA THR A 203 -6.16 -13.79 1.88
C THR A 203 -5.54 -15.14 2.22
N HIS A 204 -4.65 -15.65 1.35
CA HIS A 204 -3.96 -16.91 1.61
C HIS A 204 -3.14 -16.86 2.91
N LEU A 205 -2.38 -15.79 3.12
CA LEU A 205 -1.54 -15.64 4.31
C LEU A 205 -2.34 -15.43 5.59
N ILE A 206 -3.42 -14.65 5.52
CA ILE A 206 -4.33 -14.46 6.65
C ILE A 206 -4.99 -15.78 7.04
N ASN A 207 -5.45 -16.58 6.07
CA ASN A 207 -6.02 -17.89 6.35
C ASN A 207 -5.02 -18.82 7.04
N ILE A 208 -3.73 -18.76 6.67
CA ILE A 208 -2.68 -19.51 7.37
C ILE A 208 -2.58 -19.06 8.83
N GLN A 209 -2.59 -17.75 9.11
CA GLN A 209 -2.54 -17.24 10.49
C GLN A 209 -3.77 -17.68 11.29
N ASP A 210 -4.97 -17.49 10.75
CA ASP A 210 -6.23 -17.82 11.41
C ASP A 210 -6.33 -19.31 11.75
N THR A 211 -5.96 -20.17 10.80
CA THR A 211 -5.93 -21.62 11.03
C THR A 211 -4.80 -22.05 11.95
N SER A 212 -3.72 -21.27 12.08
CA SER A 212 -2.62 -21.56 13.01
C SER A 212 -2.89 -21.10 14.44
N THR A 213 -4.03 -20.46 14.72
CA THR A 213 -4.36 -20.01 16.08
C THR A 213 -4.56 -21.20 17.02
N PRO A 214 -4.11 -21.12 18.29
CA PRO A 214 -4.27 -22.23 19.24
C PRO A 214 -5.72 -22.68 19.39
N LEU A 215 -6.67 -21.75 19.38
CA LEU A 215 -8.09 -22.07 19.52
C LEU A 215 -8.59 -22.89 18.33
N TYR A 216 -8.31 -22.46 17.10
CA TYR A 216 -8.68 -23.23 15.90
C TYR A 216 -8.04 -24.62 15.91
N GLN A 217 -6.78 -24.73 16.33
CA GLN A 217 -6.08 -26.01 16.40
C GLN A 217 -6.70 -26.96 17.42
N LEU A 218 -7.16 -26.45 18.57
CA LEU A 218 -7.90 -27.26 19.55
C LEU A 218 -9.27 -27.71 19.01
N GLU A 219 -10.03 -26.80 18.38
CA GLU A 219 -11.31 -27.13 17.73
C GLU A 219 -11.15 -28.19 16.63
N TYR A 220 -10.09 -28.09 15.82
CA TYR A 220 -9.77 -29.08 14.81
C TYR A 220 -9.50 -30.46 15.42
N LEU A 221 -8.74 -30.54 16.52
CA LEU A 221 -8.47 -31.80 17.22
C LEU A 221 -9.75 -32.45 17.77
N GLU A 222 -10.72 -31.66 18.22
CA GLU A 222 -12.04 -32.17 18.64
C GLU A 222 -12.85 -32.69 17.44
N SER A 223 -12.72 -32.08 16.27
CA SER A 223 -13.49 -32.46 15.07
C SER A 223 -13.11 -33.80 14.45
N ILE A 224 -11.95 -34.35 14.81
CA ILE A 224 -11.42 -35.62 14.28
C ILE A 224 -11.57 -36.81 15.26
N LEU A 225 -12.21 -36.60 16.41
CA LEU A 225 -12.62 -37.65 17.35
C LEU A 225 -13.99 -38.21 16.96
#